data_AF-A0A934YT64-F1
#
_entry.id   AF-A0A934YT64-F1
#
_cell.length_a   1.000
_cell.length_b   1.000
_cell.length_c   1.000
_cell.angle_alpha   90.00
_cell.angle_beta   90.00
_cell.angle_gamma   90.00
#
_symmetry.space_group_name_H-M   'P 1'
#
loop_
_entity.id
_entity.type
_entity.pdbx_description
1 polymer ?
#
loop_
_entity_poly.entity_id
_entity_poly.type
_entity_poly.pdbx_seq_one_letter_code
_entity_poly.pdbx_strand_id
1 'polypeptide(L)'
;MSAEIYIARLRTLRSLQELGHQELMDVLGRYASIGPLVRMGLLRRREDDHEFQRYHGYIPTEAAATLLLHNAKNELIMVRKGAERAFRAMLKQDPEPDAPFKEAFAECSAAQFLATESENHRDDKSTAPLRIWLLKGYMHLDMFCKRHSLQINELIAKGLCIRMSTTDDQANVITTPTAEAARFLFQPTGSSLILVRPGMELPLYQACSPDNAQVLINLPQTAADVARGSYPRRASWV
;
A
#
# COMPACT_ATOMS: atom_id res chain seq x y z
N MET A 1 -13.55 22.36 -0.27
CA MET A 1 -14.23 21.76 0.91
C MET A 1 -15.45 22.62 1.23
N SER A 2 -16.68 22.13 1.04
CA SER A 2 -17.85 22.88 1.52
C SER A 2 -17.77 22.95 3.06
N ALA A 3 -18.09 24.10 3.64
CA ALA A 3 -18.00 24.31 5.08
C ALA A 3 -18.79 23.26 5.88
N GLU A 4 -19.87 22.74 5.29
CA GLU A 4 -20.73 21.71 5.87
C GLU A 4 -20.02 20.37 6.08
N ILE A 5 -19.27 19.88 5.09
CA ILE A 5 -18.51 18.62 5.19
C ILE A 5 -17.43 18.75 6.27
N TYR A 6 -16.76 19.91 6.33
CA TYR A 6 -15.78 20.19 7.37
C TYR A 6 -16.38 20.16 8.78
N ILE A 7 -17.51 20.86 8.98
CA ILE A 7 -18.17 20.95 10.29
C ILE A 7 -18.71 19.58 10.73
N ALA A 8 -19.33 18.83 9.82
CA ALA A 8 -19.83 17.48 10.10
C ALA A 8 -18.69 16.54 10.53
N ARG A 9 -17.56 16.60 9.83
CA ARG A 9 -16.36 15.84 10.18
C ARG A 9 -15.81 16.25 11.53
N LEU A 10 -15.67 17.55 11.79
CA LEU A 10 -15.13 18.06 13.06
C LEU A 10 -15.99 17.67 14.26
N ARG A 11 -17.32 17.75 14.14
CA ARG A 11 -18.25 17.29 15.19
C ARG A 11 -18.09 15.79 15.46
N THR A 12 -18.01 15.00 14.39
CA THR A 12 -17.78 13.55 14.49
C THR A 12 -16.45 13.24 15.18
N LEU A 13 -15.37 13.93 14.79
CA LEU A 13 -14.05 13.76 15.38
C LEU A 13 -14.08 14.01 16.89
N ARG A 14 -14.66 15.13 17.33
CA ARG A 14 -14.78 15.48 18.75
C ARG A 14 -15.58 14.45 19.53
N SER A 15 -16.73 14.02 19.00
CA SER A 15 -17.55 12.99 19.64
C SER A 15 -16.79 11.66 19.81
N LEU A 16 -16.01 11.24 18.80
CA LEU A 16 -15.19 10.04 18.91
C LEU A 16 -14.05 10.21 19.93
N GLN A 17 -13.46 11.41 20.01
CA GLN A 17 -12.45 11.74 21.02
C GLN A 17 -13.03 11.71 22.45
N GLU A 18 -14.25 12.22 22.65
CA GLU A 18 -14.97 12.14 23.93
C GLU A 18 -15.23 10.69 24.36
N LEU A 19 -15.47 9.79 23.39
CA LEU A 19 -15.57 8.35 23.64
C LEU A 19 -14.22 7.68 23.94
N GLY A 20 -13.11 8.41 23.88
CA GLY A 20 -11.75 7.95 24.19
C GLY A 20 -10.99 7.37 22.99
N HIS A 21 -11.49 7.57 21.77
CA HIS A 21 -10.74 7.24 20.56
C HIS A 21 -9.73 8.35 20.23
N GLN A 22 -8.63 7.99 19.58
CA GLN A 22 -7.61 8.96 19.18
C GLN A 22 -7.51 9.01 17.66
N GLU A 23 -7.29 10.18 17.08
CA GLU A 23 -7.17 10.31 15.63
C GLU A 23 -5.84 9.69 15.17
N LEU A 24 -5.85 8.98 14.03
CA LEU A 24 -4.71 8.20 13.58
C LEU A 24 -3.42 9.02 13.43
N MET A 25 -3.47 10.17 12.75
CA MET A 25 -2.31 11.05 12.55
C MET A 25 -1.85 11.69 13.85
N ASP A 26 -2.77 11.96 14.79
CA ASP A 26 -2.38 12.45 16.13
C ASP A 26 -1.56 11.39 16.88
N VAL A 27 -1.95 10.11 16.80
CA VAL A 27 -1.21 9.00 17.44
C VAL A 27 0.13 8.73 16.77
N LEU A 28 0.16 8.76 15.43
CA LEU A 28 1.38 8.57 14.64
C LEU A 28 2.36 9.74 14.80
N GLY A 29 1.83 10.95 14.93
CA GLY A 29 2.59 12.19 15.01
C GLY A 29 2.66 12.93 13.67
N ARG A 30 3.01 14.22 13.75
CA ARG A 30 2.92 15.20 12.66
C ARG A 30 3.65 14.83 11.36
N TYR A 31 4.69 14.01 11.44
CA TYR A 31 5.56 13.65 10.30
C TYR A 31 5.61 12.15 10.03
N ALA A 32 4.77 11.37 10.71
CA ALA A 32 4.79 9.93 10.56
C ALA A 32 4.07 9.54 9.27
N SER A 33 4.76 8.74 8.46
CA SER A 33 4.18 8.14 7.26
C SER A 33 3.20 7.03 7.64
N ILE A 34 2.20 6.81 6.79
CA ILE A 34 1.30 5.66 6.89
C ILE A 34 1.92 4.37 6.34
N GLY A 35 3.11 4.44 5.73
CA GLY A 35 3.80 3.30 5.13
C GLY A 35 3.90 2.05 6.02
N PRO A 36 4.27 2.16 7.31
CA PRO A 36 4.27 1.01 8.22
C PRO A 36 2.90 0.34 8.36
N LEU A 37 1.81 1.12 8.38
CA LEU A 37 0.46 0.54 8.45
C LEU A 37 0.11 -0.20 7.17
N VAL A 38 0.56 0.30 6.02
CA VAL A 38 0.33 -0.35 4.73
C VAL A 38 1.13 -1.66 4.67
N ARG A 39 2.43 -1.64 4.97
CA ARG A 39 3.28 -2.84 4.98
C ARG A 39 2.83 -3.92 5.95
N MET A 40 2.27 -3.51 7.10
CA MET A 40 1.65 -4.41 8.07
C MET A 40 0.26 -4.91 7.65
N GLY A 41 -0.23 -4.51 6.47
CA GLY A 41 -1.55 -4.88 5.95
C GLY A 41 -2.72 -4.31 6.74
N LEU A 42 -2.49 -3.26 7.54
CA LEU A 42 -3.52 -2.60 8.36
C LEU A 42 -4.31 -1.55 7.57
N LEU A 43 -3.67 -0.93 6.59
CA LEU A 43 -4.30 0.00 5.67
C LEU A 43 -4.16 -0.52 4.23
N ARG A 44 -5.19 -0.28 3.42
CA ARG A 44 -5.15 -0.43 1.96
C ARG A 44 -5.66 0.84 1.30
N ARG A 45 -5.28 1.10 0.05
CA ARG A 45 -5.87 2.21 -0.70
C ARG A 45 -7.30 1.87 -1.12
N ARG A 46 -8.21 2.85 -1.10
CA ARG A 46 -9.56 2.68 -1.64
C ARG A 46 -9.51 2.72 -3.17
N GLU A 47 -10.50 2.09 -3.77
CA GLU A 47 -10.61 1.95 -5.22
C GLU A 47 -11.01 3.29 -5.89
N ASP A 48 -11.90 4.08 -5.27
CA ASP A 48 -12.43 5.31 -5.85
C ASP A 48 -11.79 6.59 -5.30
N ASP A 49 -11.21 7.40 -6.19
CA ASP A 49 -10.73 8.74 -5.88
C ASP A 49 -11.89 9.73 -5.64
N HIS A 50 -11.82 10.50 -4.54
CA HIS A 50 -12.81 11.54 -4.23
C HIS A 50 -12.14 12.82 -3.74
N GLU A 51 -12.80 13.95 -4.02
CA GLU A 51 -12.27 15.31 -3.81
C GLU A 51 -11.93 15.64 -2.33
N PHE A 52 -12.44 14.87 -1.35
CA PHE A 52 -12.28 15.17 0.08
C PHE A 52 -11.71 14.02 0.91
N GLN A 53 -11.04 13.07 0.26
CA GLN A 53 -10.37 11.97 0.93
C GLN A 53 -9.36 12.47 1.97
N ARG A 54 -9.31 11.79 3.12
CA ARG A 54 -8.19 11.90 4.06
C ARG A 54 -7.28 10.69 3.90
N TYR A 55 -6.12 10.77 4.55
CA TYR A 55 -5.14 9.69 4.58
C TYR A 55 -4.77 9.20 3.18
N HIS A 56 -4.78 10.09 2.17
CA HIS A 56 -4.46 9.77 0.77
C HIS A 56 -5.31 8.63 0.18
N GLY A 57 -6.56 8.51 0.63
CA GLY A 57 -7.49 7.48 0.16
C GLY A 57 -7.29 6.12 0.84
N TYR A 58 -6.44 6.01 1.85
CA TYR A 58 -6.26 4.77 2.59
C TYR A 58 -7.37 4.53 3.60
N ILE A 59 -7.79 3.27 3.69
CA ILE A 59 -8.82 2.78 4.61
C ILE A 59 -8.32 1.54 5.38
N PRO A 60 -8.83 1.31 6.60
CA PRO A 60 -8.47 0.12 7.36
C PRO A 60 -8.91 -1.18 6.69
N THR A 61 -8.06 -2.20 6.78
CA THR A 61 -8.39 -3.58 6.41
C THR A 61 -9.09 -4.28 7.59
N GLU A 62 -9.59 -5.51 7.35
CA GLU A 62 -10.12 -6.35 8.42
C GLU A 62 -9.08 -6.67 9.51
N ALA A 63 -7.80 -6.81 9.14
CA ALA A 63 -6.71 -7.06 10.09
C ALA A 63 -6.56 -5.92 11.10
N ALA A 64 -6.93 -4.70 10.72
CA ALA A 64 -6.90 -3.54 11.60
C ALA A 64 -8.15 -3.38 12.45
N ALA A 65 -9.20 -4.20 12.29
CA ALA A 65 -10.51 -3.97 12.92
C ALA A 65 -10.45 -3.89 14.45
N THR A 66 -9.52 -4.58 15.10
CA THR A 66 -9.32 -4.57 16.56
C THR A 66 -8.56 -3.35 17.06
N LEU A 67 -7.80 -2.67 16.20
CA LEU A 67 -6.96 -1.53 16.53
C LEU A 67 -7.57 -0.21 16.06
N LEU A 68 -8.22 -0.21 14.90
CA LEU A 68 -8.70 0.96 14.20
C LEU A 68 -10.22 0.94 14.09
N LEU A 69 -10.80 2.15 14.12
CA LEU A 69 -12.19 2.46 13.84
C LEU A 69 -12.21 3.34 12.58
N HIS A 70 -13.02 2.95 11.60
CA HIS A 70 -13.20 3.72 10.37
C HIS A 70 -14.60 4.33 10.31
N ASN A 71 -14.67 5.66 10.17
CA ASN A 71 -15.90 6.36 9.83
C ASN A 71 -15.82 6.79 8.35
N ALA A 72 -16.32 5.94 7.46
CA ALA A 72 -16.27 6.17 6.02
C ALA A 72 -17.01 7.47 5.62
N LYS A 73 -18.16 7.76 6.23
CA LYS A 73 -18.96 8.96 5.91
C LYS A 73 -18.19 10.27 6.12
N ASN A 74 -17.30 10.31 7.11
CA ASN A 74 -16.53 11.50 7.45
C ASN A 74 -15.05 11.39 7.07
N GLU A 75 -14.60 10.29 6.45
CA GLU A 75 -13.21 10.01 6.12
C GLU A 75 -12.30 10.14 7.36
N LEU A 76 -12.64 9.45 8.45
CA LEU A 76 -11.88 9.45 9.70
C LEU A 76 -11.41 8.05 10.05
N ILE A 77 -10.12 7.93 10.38
CA ILE A 77 -9.54 6.73 10.97
C ILE A 77 -9.10 7.08 12.37
N MET A 78 -9.61 6.32 13.34
CA MET A 78 -9.32 6.49 14.75
C MET A 78 -8.65 5.23 15.30
N VAL A 79 -7.67 5.39 16.19
CA VAL A 79 -7.21 4.32 17.06
C VAL A 79 -8.25 4.09 18.15
N ARG A 80 -8.63 2.83 18.35
CA ARG A 80 -9.65 2.44 19.32
C ARG A 80 -9.21 2.78 20.74
N LYS A 81 -10.17 3.13 21.60
CA LYS A 81 -9.92 3.36 23.02
C LYS A 81 -9.21 2.15 23.64
N GLY A 82 -8.10 2.39 24.32
CA GLY A 82 -7.29 1.34 24.96
C GLY A 82 -6.41 0.53 23.99
N ALA A 83 -6.51 0.73 22.67
CA ALA A 83 -5.73 -0.01 21.68
C ALA A 83 -4.37 0.63 21.37
N GLU A 84 -4.07 1.84 21.85
CA GLU A 84 -2.86 2.59 21.50
C GLU A 84 -1.57 1.81 21.75
N ARG A 85 -1.43 1.18 22.93
CA ARG A 85 -0.23 0.39 23.26
C ARG A 85 -0.06 -0.79 22.30
N ALA A 86 -1.13 -1.51 21.99
CA ALA A 86 -1.11 -2.62 21.05
C ALA A 86 -0.81 -2.14 19.63
N PHE A 87 -1.39 -1.00 19.22
CA PHE A 87 -1.14 -0.35 17.94
C PHE A 87 0.33 0.03 17.79
N ARG A 88 0.93 0.72 18.78
CA ARG A 88 2.36 1.07 18.74
C ARG A 88 3.27 -0.17 18.75
N ALA A 89 2.91 -1.21 19.50
CA ALA A 89 3.66 -2.46 19.50
C ALA A 89 3.60 -3.15 18.13
N MET A 90 2.44 -3.13 17.46
CA MET A 90 2.26 -3.63 16.10
C MET A 90 3.17 -2.91 15.10
N LEU A 91 3.25 -1.57 15.18
CA LEU A 91 4.09 -0.79 14.26
C LEU A 91 5.59 -1.09 14.42
N LYS A 92 6.04 -1.51 15.61
CA LYS A 92 7.42 -1.94 15.83
C LYS A 92 7.76 -3.27 15.15
N GLN A 93 6.75 -4.00 14.68
CA GLN A 93 6.91 -5.26 13.95
C GLN A 93 6.93 -5.04 12.43
N ASP A 94 7.00 -3.79 11.96
CA ASP A 94 7.17 -3.49 10.54
C ASP A 94 8.35 -4.29 9.98
N PRO A 95 8.14 -5.15 8.97
CA PRO A 95 9.21 -5.98 8.42
C PRO A 95 10.30 -5.14 7.75
N GLU A 96 9.98 -3.93 7.30
CA GLU A 96 10.88 -3.08 6.50
C GLU A 96 10.74 -1.59 6.92
N PRO A 97 11.15 -1.22 8.14
CA PRO A 97 10.90 0.11 8.70
C PRO A 97 11.57 1.25 7.90
N ASP A 98 12.73 0.96 7.30
CA ASP A 98 13.50 1.91 6.51
C ASP A 98 13.10 1.96 5.02
N ALA A 99 12.16 1.10 4.59
CA ALA A 99 11.74 1.06 3.20
C ALA A 99 11.04 2.35 2.78
N PRO A 100 11.46 2.99 1.66
CA PRO A 100 10.84 4.21 1.19
C PRO A 100 9.38 3.96 0.86
N PHE A 101 8.50 4.85 1.34
CA PHE A 101 7.08 4.79 1.06
C PHE A 101 6.58 6.14 0.55
N LYS A 102 5.68 6.09 -0.43
CA LYS A 102 5.00 7.27 -0.96
C LYS A 102 3.53 6.99 -1.15
N GLU A 103 2.73 7.79 -0.47
CA GLU A 103 1.28 7.68 -0.40
C GLU A 103 0.66 7.78 -1.80
N ALA A 104 1.17 8.68 -2.65
CA ALA A 104 0.73 8.86 -4.04
C ALA A 104 1.26 7.78 -5.00
N PHE A 105 2.35 7.10 -4.64
CA PHE A 105 2.99 6.10 -5.51
C PHE A 105 2.30 4.73 -5.41
N ALA A 106 1.74 4.41 -4.24
CA ALA A 106 1.24 3.07 -3.96
C ALA A 106 -0.17 2.79 -4.56
N GLU A 107 -0.22 1.66 -5.24
CA GLU A 107 -1.32 0.75 -5.61
C GLU A 107 -2.44 1.21 -6.56
N CYS A 108 -3.09 0.18 -7.12
CA CYS A 108 -3.93 0.22 -8.29
C CYS A 108 -5.25 0.97 -8.08
N SER A 109 -5.68 1.74 -9.08
CA SER A 109 -6.99 2.42 -9.08
C SER A 109 -8.14 1.42 -9.24
N ALA A 110 -9.39 1.81 -8.89
CA ALA A 110 -10.62 1.05 -9.21
C ALA A 110 -10.63 0.55 -10.65
N ALA A 111 -10.17 1.38 -11.60
CA ALA A 111 -10.13 1.04 -13.01
C ALA A 111 -9.17 -0.12 -13.32
N GLN A 112 -8.03 -0.21 -12.62
CA GLN A 112 -7.07 -1.30 -12.77
C GLN A 112 -7.57 -2.60 -12.13
N PHE A 113 -8.34 -2.48 -11.04
CA PHE A 113 -9.04 -3.60 -10.42
C PHE A 113 -10.09 -4.19 -11.37
N LEU A 114 -10.98 -3.34 -11.92
CA LEU A 114 -12.02 -3.75 -12.87
C LEU A 114 -11.45 -4.30 -14.18
N ALA A 115 -10.36 -3.70 -14.69
CA ALA A 115 -9.67 -4.21 -15.87
C ALA A 115 -9.15 -5.63 -15.64
N THR A 116 -8.60 -5.90 -14.45
CA THR A 116 -8.08 -7.23 -14.10
C THR A 116 -9.19 -8.26 -13.89
N GLU A 117 -10.36 -7.86 -13.36
CA GLU A 117 -11.54 -8.73 -13.35
C GLU A 117 -12.02 -9.03 -14.78
N SER A 118 -12.04 -8.04 -15.66
CA SER A 118 -12.50 -8.19 -17.05
C SER A 118 -11.56 -9.02 -17.94
N GLU A 119 -10.24 -8.93 -17.75
CA GLU A 119 -9.24 -9.74 -18.48
C GLU A 119 -9.26 -11.22 -18.03
N ASN A 120 -9.62 -11.49 -16.77
CA ASN A 120 -9.64 -12.85 -16.20
C ASN A 120 -11.01 -13.56 -16.29
N HIS A 121 -12.04 -12.93 -16.85
CA HIS A 121 -13.34 -13.57 -17.12
C HIS A 121 -13.32 -14.64 -18.22
N ARG A 122 -12.14 -15.00 -18.76
CA ARG A 122 -11.98 -16.20 -19.59
C ARG A 122 -11.82 -17.49 -18.79
N ASP A 123 -11.47 -17.44 -17.50
CA ASP A 123 -11.34 -18.60 -16.62
C ASP A 123 -11.81 -18.27 -15.17
N ASP A 124 -13.07 -18.58 -14.87
CA ASP A 124 -13.79 -18.32 -13.59
C ASP A 124 -13.12 -18.84 -12.30
N LYS A 125 -12.01 -19.61 -12.40
CA LYS A 125 -11.32 -20.23 -11.26
C LYS A 125 -10.13 -19.42 -10.73
N SER A 126 -9.66 -18.38 -11.44
CA SER A 126 -8.44 -17.62 -11.12
C SER A 126 -8.67 -16.29 -10.37
N THR A 127 -9.87 -15.70 -10.49
CA THR A 127 -10.16 -14.32 -10.01
C THR A 127 -10.42 -14.23 -8.51
N ALA A 128 -11.09 -15.23 -7.91
CA ALA A 128 -11.45 -15.19 -6.49
C ALA A 128 -10.23 -15.17 -5.54
N PRO A 129 -9.17 -15.98 -5.76
CA PRO A 129 -7.96 -15.91 -4.94
C PRO A 129 -7.26 -14.55 -5.02
N LEU A 130 -7.16 -13.96 -6.23
CA LEU A 130 -6.53 -12.65 -6.41
C LEU A 130 -7.28 -11.55 -5.63
N ARG A 131 -8.62 -11.53 -5.71
CA ARG A 131 -9.45 -10.54 -5.02
C ARG A 131 -9.21 -10.51 -3.52
N ILE A 132 -9.04 -11.66 -2.87
CA ILE A 132 -8.74 -11.75 -1.43
C ILE A 132 -7.43 -11.02 -1.09
N TRP A 133 -6.42 -11.15 -1.93
CA TRP A 133 -5.12 -10.50 -1.70
C TRP A 133 -5.14 -9.02 -2.03
N LEU A 134 -5.84 -8.61 -3.09
CA LEU A 134 -6.04 -7.20 -3.40
C LEU A 134 -6.77 -6.47 -2.25
N LEU A 135 -7.77 -7.10 -1.61
CA LEU A 135 -8.43 -6.57 -0.41
C LEU A 135 -7.52 -6.47 0.82
N LYS A 136 -6.34 -7.09 0.78
CA LYS A 136 -5.29 -6.96 1.80
C LYS A 136 -4.21 -5.94 1.40
N GLY A 137 -4.39 -5.24 0.27
CA GLY A 137 -3.44 -4.27 -0.26
C GLY A 137 -2.22 -4.90 -0.92
N TYR A 138 -2.36 -6.10 -1.50
CA TYR A 138 -1.34 -6.64 -2.40
C TYR A 138 -1.62 -6.16 -3.83
N MET A 139 -0.59 -6.13 -4.67
CA MET A 139 -0.71 -5.85 -6.11
C MET A 139 -0.26 -7.08 -6.91
N HIS A 140 -0.92 -7.37 -8.04
CA HIS A 140 -0.42 -8.40 -8.95
C HIS A 140 0.88 -7.96 -9.65
N LEU A 141 1.85 -8.85 -9.81
CA LEU A 141 3.14 -8.51 -10.43
C LEU A 141 2.99 -7.94 -11.84
N ASP A 142 2.06 -8.46 -12.64
CA ASP A 142 1.82 -7.91 -13.99
C ASP A 142 1.31 -6.48 -13.97
N MET A 143 0.50 -6.11 -12.98
CA MET A 143 0.05 -4.71 -12.83
C MET A 143 1.23 -3.81 -12.49
N PHE A 144 2.13 -4.27 -11.62
CA PHE A 144 3.37 -3.57 -11.29
C PHE A 144 4.24 -3.36 -12.53
N CYS A 145 4.49 -4.42 -13.30
CA CYS A 145 5.26 -4.35 -14.53
C CYS A 145 4.64 -3.40 -15.56
N LYS A 146 3.33 -3.53 -15.82
CA LYS A 146 2.58 -2.64 -16.73
C LYS A 146 2.68 -1.17 -16.29
N ARG A 147 2.47 -0.88 -14.99
CA ARG A 147 2.49 0.48 -14.43
C ARG A 147 3.84 1.16 -14.57
N HIS A 148 4.92 0.41 -14.36
CA HIS A 148 6.28 0.94 -14.34
C HIS A 148 7.03 0.71 -15.65
N SER A 149 6.34 0.23 -16.69
CA SER A 149 6.93 -0.14 -17.99
C SER A 149 8.13 -1.08 -17.87
N LEU A 150 8.06 -2.01 -16.90
CA LEU A 150 9.08 -3.02 -16.67
C LEU A 150 8.69 -4.34 -17.34
N GLN A 151 9.69 -5.15 -17.68
CA GLN A 151 9.50 -6.50 -18.18
C GLN A 151 9.87 -7.55 -17.14
N ILE A 152 9.17 -8.69 -17.14
CA ILE A 152 9.48 -9.83 -16.24
C ILE A 152 10.95 -10.26 -16.39
N ASN A 153 11.51 -10.21 -17.60
CA ASN A 153 12.91 -10.53 -17.86
C ASN A 153 13.89 -9.60 -17.11
N GLU A 154 13.51 -8.35 -16.83
CA GLU A 154 14.33 -7.45 -16.02
C GLU A 154 14.37 -7.90 -14.57
N LEU A 155 13.24 -8.36 -14.01
CA LEU A 155 13.20 -8.93 -12.66
C LEU A 155 14.04 -10.21 -12.57
N ILE A 156 14.05 -11.03 -13.62
CA ILE A 156 14.91 -12.22 -13.71
C ILE A 156 16.38 -11.80 -13.77
N ALA A 157 16.72 -10.83 -14.63
CA ALA A 157 18.10 -10.34 -14.78
C ALA A 157 18.64 -9.70 -13.48
N LYS A 158 17.76 -9.16 -12.64
CA LYS A 158 18.08 -8.64 -11.31
C LYS A 158 18.11 -9.70 -10.20
N GLY A 159 17.86 -10.97 -10.52
CA GLY A 159 17.86 -12.06 -9.54
C GLY A 159 16.65 -12.05 -8.59
N LEU A 160 15.58 -11.33 -8.92
CA LEU A 160 14.36 -11.27 -8.12
C LEU A 160 13.39 -12.40 -8.43
N CYS A 161 13.40 -12.89 -9.66
CA CYS A 161 12.56 -14.01 -10.11
C CYS A 161 13.41 -15.06 -10.82
N ILE A 162 13.01 -16.33 -10.72
CA ILE A 162 13.58 -17.44 -11.48
C ILE A 162 12.54 -17.94 -12.47
N ARG A 163 12.96 -18.20 -13.71
CA ARG A 163 12.13 -18.84 -14.73
C ARG A 163 12.03 -20.34 -14.45
N MET A 164 10.82 -20.85 -14.31
CA MET A 164 10.55 -22.27 -14.06
C MET A 164 10.30 -23.10 -15.33
N SER A 165 9.82 -22.48 -16.41
CA SER A 165 9.56 -23.17 -17.69
C SER A 165 10.51 -22.72 -18.79
N THR A 166 11.02 -23.66 -19.58
CA THR A 166 11.89 -23.46 -20.76
C THR A 166 11.13 -23.51 -22.10
N THR A 167 9.80 -23.59 -22.12
CA THR A 167 9.08 -23.47 -23.40
C THR A 167 9.19 -22.02 -23.90
N ASP A 168 9.61 -21.87 -25.16
CA ASP A 168 9.94 -20.61 -25.86
C ASP A 168 8.78 -19.59 -25.97
N ASP A 169 7.61 -19.88 -25.41
CA ASP A 169 6.49 -18.95 -25.33
C ASP A 169 6.76 -17.90 -24.25
N GLN A 170 7.29 -16.76 -24.67
CA GLN A 170 7.50 -15.58 -23.82
C GLN A 170 6.23 -15.10 -23.10
N ALA A 171 5.05 -15.53 -23.56
CA ALA A 171 3.76 -15.18 -22.99
C ALA A 171 3.41 -15.94 -21.69
N ASN A 172 3.97 -17.15 -21.45
CA ASN A 172 3.61 -18.01 -20.32
C ASN A 172 4.82 -18.40 -19.45
N VAL A 173 5.65 -17.42 -19.13
CA VAL A 173 6.81 -17.64 -18.25
C VAL A 173 6.33 -17.80 -16.81
N ILE A 174 6.19 -19.05 -16.35
CA ILE A 174 6.04 -19.33 -14.93
C ILE A 174 7.32 -18.85 -14.24
N THR A 175 7.19 -17.90 -13.33
CA THR A 175 8.29 -17.41 -12.50
C THR A 175 8.04 -17.71 -11.03
N THR A 176 9.11 -17.79 -10.25
CA THR A 176 9.05 -17.88 -8.79
C THR A 176 9.95 -16.83 -8.17
N PRO A 177 9.51 -16.14 -7.09
CA PRO A 177 10.36 -15.19 -6.38
C PRO A 177 11.58 -15.90 -5.76
N THR A 178 12.73 -15.23 -5.79
CA THR A 178 13.91 -15.67 -5.04
C THR A 178 13.77 -15.38 -3.55
N ALA A 179 14.67 -15.94 -2.74
CA ALA A 179 14.74 -15.60 -1.31
C ALA A 179 14.99 -14.10 -1.08
N GLU A 180 15.75 -13.45 -1.98
CA GLU A 180 15.96 -12.00 -1.93
C GLU A 180 14.67 -11.22 -2.21
N ALA A 181 13.89 -11.68 -3.19
CA ALA A 181 12.64 -11.05 -3.55
C ALA A 181 11.52 -11.28 -2.54
N ALA A 182 11.64 -12.23 -1.60
CA ALA A 182 10.62 -12.54 -0.62
C ALA A 182 10.22 -11.34 0.28
N ARG A 183 11.09 -10.32 0.37
CA ARG A 183 10.80 -9.06 1.06
C ARG A 183 9.85 -8.13 0.29
N PHE A 184 9.85 -8.24 -1.05
CA PHE A 184 9.01 -7.42 -1.94
C PHE A 184 7.81 -8.19 -2.46
N LEU A 185 8.01 -9.48 -2.72
CA LEU A 185 7.07 -10.36 -3.39
C LEU A 185 6.54 -11.41 -2.42
N PHE A 186 5.33 -11.87 -2.71
CA PHE A 186 4.64 -12.92 -2.01
C PHE A 186 3.97 -13.84 -3.04
N GLN A 187 4.18 -15.14 -2.88
CA GLN A 187 3.51 -16.16 -3.68
C GLN A 187 2.65 -17.01 -2.74
N PRO A 188 1.31 -16.95 -2.84
CA PRO A 188 0.43 -17.80 -2.05
C PRO A 188 0.70 -19.29 -2.34
N THR A 189 0.74 -20.12 -1.29
CA THR A 189 0.94 -21.57 -1.44
C THR A 189 -0.14 -22.18 -2.32
N GLY A 190 0.26 -23.00 -3.31
CA GLY A 190 -0.67 -23.63 -4.25
C GLY A 190 -1.22 -22.69 -5.32
N SER A 191 -0.68 -21.48 -5.43
CA SER A 191 -1.05 -20.51 -6.46
C SER A 191 0.12 -20.17 -7.38
N SER A 192 -0.17 -19.89 -8.64
CA SER A 192 0.76 -19.29 -9.60
C SER A 192 0.84 -17.76 -9.49
N LEU A 193 0.01 -17.15 -8.64
CA LEU A 193 0.00 -15.69 -8.45
C LEU A 193 1.28 -15.22 -7.79
N ILE A 194 1.92 -14.23 -8.40
CA ILE A 194 3.01 -13.47 -7.77
C ILE A 194 2.49 -12.09 -7.45
N LEU A 195 2.58 -11.74 -6.18
CA LEU A 195 2.00 -10.53 -5.63
C LEU A 195 3.11 -9.65 -5.07
N VAL A 196 3.07 -8.36 -5.34
CA VAL A 196 3.86 -7.35 -4.63
C VAL A 196 3.21 -7.14 -3.27
N ARG A 197 4.03 -7.15 -2.22
CA ARG A 197 3.58 -6.91 -0.85
C ARG A 197 3.11 -5.46 -0.69
N PRO A 198 2.11 -5.22 0.17
CA PRO A 198 1.63 -3.88 0.48
C PRO A 198 2.77 -2.94 0.83
N GLY A 199 2.82 -1.75 0.22
CA GLY A 199 3.82 -0.73 0.51
C GLY A 199 5.25 -1.06 0.05
N MET A 200 5.47 -2.18 -0.64
CA MET A 200 6.77 -2.58 -1.20
C MET A 200 6.94 -2.26 -2.68
N GLU A 201 5.97 -1.57 -3.30
CA GLU A 201 6.00 -1.18 -4.71
C GLU A 201 7.21 -0.29 -5.05
N LEU A 202 7.44 0.78 -4.28
CA LEU A 202 8.57 1.69 -4.51
C LEU A 202 9.92 1.03 -4.22
N PRO A 203 10.10 0.27 -3.12
CA PRO A 203 11.30 -0.53 -2.91
C PRO A 203 11.58 -1.53 -4.04
N LEU A 204 10.56 -2.24 -4.53
CA LEU A 204 10.70 -3.15 -5.67
C LEU A 204 11.10 -2.41 -6.93
N TYR A 205 10.48 -1.25 -7.20
CA TYR A 205 10.85 -0.41 -8.33
C TYR A 205 12.29 0.09 -8.23
N GLN A 206 12.75 0.45 -7.02
CA GLN A 206 14.13 0.85 -6.77
C GLN A 206 15.13 -0.29 -7.03
N ALA A 207 14.78 -1.54 -6.70
CA ALA A 207 15.62 -2.69 -7.02
C ALA A 207 15.73 -2.92 -8.54
N CYS A 208 14.65 -2.69 -9.28
CA CYS A 208 14.62 -2.86 -10.74
C CYS A 208 15.29 -1.69 -11.48
N SER A 209 14.99 -0.45 -11.09
CA SER A 209 15.38 0.80 -11.75
C SER A 209 15.79 1.88 -10.73
N PRO A 210 17.02 1.82 -10.18
CA PRO A 210 17.45 2.69 -9.09
C PRO A 210 17.38 4.18 -9.42
N ASP A 211 17.84 4.56 -10.61
CA ASP A 211 17.93 5.97 -11.02
C ASP A 211 16.54 6.60 -11.13
N ASN A 212 15.60 5.90 -11.75
CA ASN A 212 14.22 6.37 -11.90
C ASN A 212 13.49 6.40 -10.56
N ALA A 213 13.70 5.39 -9.72
CA ALA A 213 13.13 5.35 -8.39
C ALA A 213 13.68 6.49 -7.52
N GLN A 214 14.95 6.86 -7.66
CA GLN A 214 15.54 7.95 -6.89
C GLN A 214 14.90 9.31 -7.22
N VAL A 215 14.60 9.57 -8.50
CA VAL A 215 13.83 10.76 -8.91
C VAL A 215 12.49 10.76 -8.20
N LEU A 216 11.78 9.62 -8.24
CA LEU A 216 10.49 9.49 -7.60
C LEU A 216 10.60 9.65 -6.09
N ILE A 217 11.60 9.10 -5.41
CA ILE A 217 11.83 9.23 -3.97
C ILE A 217 12.06 10.70 -3.60
N ASN A 218 12.83 11.42 -4.40
CA ASN A 218 13.21 12.80 -4.16
C ASN A 218 12.10 13.82 -4.41
N LEU A 219 11.03 13.45 -5.13
CA LEU A 219 9.88 14.34 -5.31
C LEU A 219 9.21 14.67 -3.97
N PRO A 220 8.73 15.90 -3.75
CA PRO A 220 7.90 16.20 -2.58
C PRO A 220 6.61 15.36 -2.60
N GLN A 221 6.18 14.86 -1.44
CA GLN A 221 4.98 14.01 -1.35
C GLN A 221 3.70 14.81 -1.54
N THR A 222 3.70 16.10 -1.21
CA THR A 222 2.56 17.02 -1.34
C THR A 222 2.99 18.45 -1.73
N ALA A 223 2.04 19.26 -2.21
CA ALA A 223 2.25 20.70 -2.41
C ALA A 223 2.66 21.44 -1.11
N ALA A 224 2.31 20.89 0.05
CA ALA A 224 2.73 21.41 1.35
C ALA A 224 4.23 21.15 1.65
N ASP A 225 4.83 20.12 1.07
CA ASP A 225 6.27 19.82 1.19
C ASP A 225 7.11 20.74 0.28
N VAL A 226 6.57 21.07 -0.90
CA VAL A 226 7.14 22.08 -1.82
C VAL A 226 7.24 23.45 -1.13
N ALA A 227 6.18 23.85 -0.42
CA ALA A 227 6.15 25.12 0.31
C ALA A 227 7.10 25.18 1.52
N ARG A 228 7.68 24.06 1.96
CA ARG A 228 8.52 23.95 3.17
C ARG A 228 9.97 23.57 2.92
N GLY A 229 10.38 23.31 1.67
CA GLY A 229 11.78 23.00 1.34
C GLY A 229 12.34 21.74 2.03
N SER A 230 11.49 20.80 2.43
CA SER A 230 11.87 19.63 3.21
C SER A 230 12.10 18.40 2.32
N TYR A 231 13.37 18.01 2.18
CA TYR A 231 13.81 16.70 1.68
C TYR A 231 13.58 15.60 2.74
N PRO A 232 13.42 14.32 2.36
CA PRO A 232 13.13 13.24 3.30
C PRO A 232 14.26 13.10 4.33
N ARG A 233 13.95 13.34 5.61
CA ARG A 233 14.83 13.00 6.72
C ARG A 233 14.56 11.55 7.13
N ARG A 234 15.65 10.77 7.24
CA ARG A 234 15.66 9.44 7.84
C ARG A 234 14.87 9.48 9.16
N ALA A 235 13.89 8.59 9.28
CA ALA A 235 13.15 8.41 10.51
C ALA A 235 14.06 7.78 11.57
N SER A 236 14.79 8.60 12.32
CA SER A 236 15.48 8.15 13.52
C SER A 236 14.46 8.04 14.66
N TRP A 237 13.98 6.82 14.92
CA TRP A 237 13.27 6.50 16.15
C TRP A 237 14.29 5.97 17.17
N VAL A 238 14.59 6.79 18.19
CA VAL A 238 15.26 6.39 19.44
C VAL A 238 14.18 6.30 20.51
#